data_AF-A0AAU9FMP3-F1
#
_entry.id   AF-A0AAU9FMP3-F1
#
_cell.length_a   1.000
_cell.length_b   1.000
_cell.length_c   1.000
_cell.angle_alpha   90.00
_cell.angle_beta   90.00
_cell.angle_gamma   90.00
#
_symmetry.space_group_name_H-M   'P 1'
#
loop_
_entity.id
_entity.type
_entity.pdbx_description
1 polymer ?
#
loop_
_entity_poly.entity_id
_entity_poly.type
_entity_poly.pdbx_seq_one_letter_code
_entity_poly.pdbx_strand_id
1 'polypeptide(L)'
;MMSCSLTGWAHFGLEMRGARKTLEGGLAGRLVYEPMTDVCALMNSLVDNLHVLQIPAIQHMVRPTLVTEWALIESAIFSEYAYKEQFGIRRLRFELTKAELLHNRWCQSTMSMHGIEGCYSRKGSSTALPMSVMAKFSIKLLPDQTVNLVHTHIEEFLRTKCEELQTRTTLKVHLLDSCDPSLWGLDARYSKALVRSISRVYQLEPDLSMNIVTCLPIASTFKKITGKPIILMPYAHRMDYSHVVNESIPKQCFLRNIKLCTGLMHELSLLPARCKCDVIFEYCNRQGIAEMLKPPTQKTLHKPSIFAHIRRTKSVMPRDQQPGPETDPNKRKQLKDWLCAPFRRNRMSTPK
;
A
#
# COMPACT_ATOMS: atom_id res chain seq x y z
N MET A 1 14.52 9.23 7.82
CA MET A 1 14.07 8.42 6.65
C MET A 1 12.56 8.47 6.44
N MET A 2 12.14 8.84 5.25
CA MET A 2 10.77 8.80 4.75
C MET A 2 10.73 8.12 3.38
N SER A 3 9.84 7.15 3.23
CA SER A 3 9.61 6.43 1.99
C SER A 3 8.70 7.24 1.06
N CYS A 4 9.16 7.47 -0.17
CA CYS A 4 8.42 8.15 -1.23
C CYS A 4 7.68 7.19 -2.17
N SER A 5 7.65 5.91 -1.82
CA SER A 5 7.13 4.83 -2.64
C SER A 5 6.22 3.89 -1.86
N LEU A 6 5.17 3.45 -2.54
CA LEU A 6 4.20 2.48 -2.05
C LEU A 6 4.33 1.20 -2.86
N THR A 7 4.29 0.07 -2.16
CA THR A 7 4.21 -1.23 -2.84
C THR A 7 2.89 -1.41 -3.53
N GLY A 8 2.94 -2.11 -4.65
CA GLY A 8 1.79 -2.77 -5.23
C GLY A 8 1.73 -4.22 -4.75
N TRP A 9 0.68 -4.91 -5.16
CA TRP A 9 0.56 -6.35 -5.01
C TRP A 9 -0.15 -6.93 -6.22
N ALA A 10 0.14 -8.18 -6.51
CA ALA A 10 -0.61 -8.97 -7.48
C ALA A 10 -0.83 -10.36 -6.91
N HIS A 11 -2.10 -10.75 -6.78
CA HIS A 11 -2.55 -12.09 -6.40
C HIS A 11 -2.84 -12.88 -7.66
N PHE A 12 -2.22 -14.05 -7.76
CA PHE A 12 -2.34 -14.96 -8.89
C PHE A 12 -2.97 -16.27 -8.46
N GLY A 13 -3.76 -16.85 -9.36
CA GLY A 13 -4.27 -18.22 -9.32
C GLY A 13 -3.67 -19.01 -10.47
N LEU A 14 -2.83 -19.98 -10.15
CA LEU A 14 -2.25 -20.93 -11.10
C LEU A 14 -3.16 -22.15 -11.19
N GLU A 15 -4.00 -22.22 -12.21
CA GLU A 15 -4.88 -23.35 -12.46
C GLU A 15 -4.18 -24.38 -13.35
N MET A 16 -4.10 -25.61 -12.87
CA MET A 16 -3.67 -26.77 -13.66
C MET A 16 -4.80 -27.76 -13.73
N ARG A 17 -5.13 -28.19 -14.95
CA ARG A 17 -6.22 -29.13 -15.22
C ARG A 17 -5.72 -30.36 -15.95
N GLY A 18 -6.10 -31.53 -15.45
CA GLY A 18 -5.75 -32.83 -16.02
C GLY A 18 -7.00 -33.57 -16.49
N ALA A 19 -7.31 -34.68 -15.82
CA ALA A 19 -8.47 -35.50 -16.13
C ALA A 19 -9.80 -34.72 -16.06
N ARG A 20 -10.85 -35.24 -16.72
CA ARG A 20 -12.19 -34.62 -16.70
C ARG A 20 -12.98 -34.88 -15.41
N LYS A 21 -12.55 -35.85 -14.60
CA LYS A 21 -13.18 -36.24 -13.34
C LYS A 21 -12.10 -36.54 -12.30
N THR A 22 -12.46 -36.45 -11.03
CA THR A 22 -11.61 -36.92 -9.92
C THR A 22 -11.36 -38.42 -10.10
N LEU A 23 -10.11 -38.84 -9.91
CA LEU A 23 -9.70 -40.23 -10.06
C LEU A 23 -9.35 -40.82 -8.70
N GLU A 24 -9.34 -42.14 -8.61
CA GLU A 24 -8.82 -42.86 -7.47
C GLU A 24 -7.33 -43.16 -7.69
N GLY A 25 -6.49 -42.78 -6.73
CA GLY A 25 -5.03 -42.88 -6.83
C GLY A 25 -4.52 -44.32 -6.97
N GLY A 26 -5.21 -45.30 -6.39
CA GLY A 26 -4.86 -46.72 -6.57
C GLY A 26 -5.05 -47.22 -8.00
N LEU A 27 -6.02 -46.65 -8.73
CA LEU A 27 -6.34 -47.06 -10.10
C LEU A 27 -5.56 -46.26 -11.15
N ALA A 28 -5.35 -44.97 -10.90
CA ALA A 28 -4.79 -44.04 -11.88
C ALA A 28 -3.36 -43.57 -11.58
N GLY A 29 -2.82 -43.91 -10.40
CA GLY A 29 -1.49 -43.48 -9.97
C GLY A 29 -0.40 -43.89 -10.95
N ARG A 30 0.51 -42.98 -11.25
CA ARG A 30 1.60 -43.11 -12.25
C ARG A 30 1.17 -43.25 -13.71
N LEU A 31 -0.10 -43.51 -14.01
CA LEU A 31 -0.60 -43.66 -15.38
C LEU A 31 -1.10 -42.34 -15.97
N VAL A 32 -1.61 -41.45 -15.12
CA VAL A 32 -2.21 -40.17 -15.52
C VAL A 32 -1.32 -39.01 -15.07
N TYR A 33 -1.30 -37.93 -15.84
CA TYR A 33 -0.70 -36.68 -15.40
C TYR A 33 -1.50 -36.09 -14.24
N GLU A 34 -0.85 -35.93 -13.10
CA GLU A 34 -1.47 -35.47 -11.87
C GLU A 34 -1.32 -33.96 -11.73
N PRO A 35 -2.41 -33.18 -11.79
CA PRO A 35 -2.35 -31.71 -11.72
C PRO A 35 -1.66 -31.20 -10.45
N MET A 36 -1.79 -31.94 -9.34
CA MET A 36 -1.17 -31.58 -8.07
C MET A 36 0.36 -31.63 -8.14
N THR A 37 0.91 -32.67 -8.78
CA THR A 37 2.37 -32.84 -8.94
C THR A 37 2.93 -31.74 -9.83
N ASP A 38 2.26 -31.45 -10.95
CA ASP A 38 2.67 -30.40 -11.89
C ASP A 38 2.63 -29.00 -11.24
N VAL A 39 1.57 -28.68 -10.48
CA VAL A 39 1.50 -27.42 -9.73
C VAL A 39 2.63 -27.31 -8.72
N CYS A 40 2.90 -28.37 -7.95
CA CYS A 40 3.99 -28.33 -6.96
C CYS A 40 5.34 -28.07 -7.63
N ALA A 41 5.61 -28.70 -8.78
CA ALA A 41 6.85 -28.50 -9.54
C ALA A 41 6.96 -27.06 -10.06
N LEU A 42 5.89 -26.52 -10.66
CA LEU A 42 5.85 -25.14 -11.15
C LEU A 42 5.99 -24.13 -10.01
N MET A 43 5.26 -24.31 -8.91
CA MET A 43 5.32 -23.42 -7.75
C MET A 43 6.72 -23.40 -7.13
N ASN A 44 7.41 -24.54 -7.10
CA ASN A 44 8.79 -24.63 -6.63
C ASN A 44 9.79 -23.95 -7.58
N SER A 45 9.45 -23.77 -8.86
CA SER A 45 10.31 -23.07 -9.83
C SER A 45 10.26 -21.55 -9.71
N LEU A 46 9.24 -20.98 -9.07
CA LEU A 46 9.04 -19.54 -8.96
C LEU A 46 9.99 -18.87 -7.96
N VAL A 47 10.46 -19.59 -6.95
CA VAL A 47 11.36 -19.09 -5.91
C VAL A 47 12.47 -20.10 -5.63
N ASP A 48 13.68 -19.61 -5.38
CA ASP A 48 14.79 -20.45 -4.93
C ASP A 48 14.72 -20.68 -3.40
N ASN A 49 15.61 -21.53 -2.88
CA ASN A 49 15.85 -21.80 -1.47
C ASN A 49 16.00 -20.52 -0.62
N LEU A 50 16.58 -19.47 -1.21
CA LEU A 50 16.72 -18.13 -0.62
C LEU A 50 15.45 -17.25 -0.70
N HIS A 51 14.31 -17.78 -1.17
CA HIS A 51 13.06 -17.04 -1.44
C HIS A 51 13.21 -15.88 -2.43
N VAL A 52 14.26 -15.92 -3.23
CA VAL A 52 14.48 -14.98 -4.33
C VAL A 52 13.64 -15.43 -5.52
N LEU A 53 12.81 -14.53 -6.04
CA LEU A 53 11.93 -14.77 -7.18
C LEU A 53 12.74 -15.10 -8.43
N GLN A 54 12.52 -16.24 -9.07
CA GLN A 54 13.35 -16.73 -10.18
C GLN A 54 12.93 -16.23 -11.57
N ILE A 55 12.08 -15.21 -11.64
CA ILE A 55 11.59 -14.63 -12.90
C ILE A 55 12.52 -13.48 -13.31
N PRO A 56 13.44 -13.66 -14.27
CA PRO A 56 14.52 -12.70 -14.52
C PRO A 56 13.99 -11.32 -14.93
N ALA A 57 12.95 -11.28 -15.77
CA ALA A 57 12.33 -10.03 -16.22
C ALA A 57 11.84 -9.17 -15.04
N ILE A 58 11.30 -9.80 -13.98
CA ILE A 58 10.83 -9.08 -12.79
C ILE A 58 12.00 -8.57 -11.95
N GLN A 59 13.06 -9.37 -11.82
CA GLN A 59 14.27 -8.96 -11.10
C GLN A 59 15.00 -7.79 -11.79
N HIS A 60 15.07 -7.78 -13.12
CA HIS A 60 15.69 -6.69 -13.87
C HIS A 60 14.95 -5.36 -13.73
N MET A 61 13.65 -5.38 -13.40
CA MET A 61 12.88 -4.17 -13.10
C MET A 61 13.15 -3.60 -11.70
N VAL A 62 13.87 -4.32 -10.83
CA VAL A 62 14.19 -3.85 -9.48
C VAL A 62 15.29 -2.78 -9.57
N ARG A 63 15.01 -1.60 -9.02
CA ARG A 63 15.98 -0.50 -8.99
C ARG A 63 17.22 -0.87 -8.16
N PRO A 64 18.43 -0.54 -8.63
CA PRO A 64 19.63 -0.70 -7.82
C PRO A 64 19.55 0.22 -6.60
N THR A 65 19.94 -0.31 -5.44
CA THR A 65 19.94 0.44 -4.18
C THR A 65 21.15 1.37 -4.12
N LEU A 66 20.91 2.66 -3.87
CA LEU A 66 21.98 3.67 -3.82
C LEU A 66 22.77 3.57 -2.51
N VAL A 67 24.01 4.05 -2.52
CA VAL A 67 24.87 4.11 -1.31
C VAL A 67 24.20 4.91 -0.18
N THR A 68 23.53 6.01 -0.53
CA THR A 68 22.76 6.82 0.44
C THR A 68 21.61 6.03 1.04
N GLU A 69 20.96 5.16 0.27
CA GLU A 69 19.87 4.33 0.78
C GLU A 69 20.39 3.17 1.63
N TRP A 70 21.55 2.59 1.30
CA TRP A 70 22.21 1.62 2.17
C TRP A 70 22.54 2.21 3.53
N ALA A 71 23.08 3.43 3.59
CA ALA A 71 23.33 4.13 4.86
C ALA A 71 22.03 4.34 5.67
N LEU A 72 20.91 4.63 5.00
CA LEU A 72 19.60 4.72 5.67
C LEU A 72 19.16 3.38 6.25
N ILE A 73 19.33 2.29 5.50
CA ILE A 73 18.98 0.94 5.94
C ILE A 73 19.85 0.52 7.13
N GLU A 74 21.15 0.81 7.10
CA GLU A 74 22.08 0.53 8.20
C GLU A 74 21.78 1.34 9.46
N SER A 75 21.44 2.62 9.31
CA SER A 75 21.04 3.50 10.42
C SER A 75 19.70 3.12 11.05
N ALA A 76 18.89 2.30 10.37
CA ALA A 76 17.57 1.93 10.85
C ALA A 76 17.65 1.16 12.17
N ILE A 77 16.77 1.55 13.09
CA ILE A 77 16.62 0.89 14.38
C ILE A 77 15.81 -0.38 14.17
N PHE A 78 16.48 -1.52 14.28
CA PHE A 78 15.87 -2.84 14.16
C PHE A 78 16.50 -3.79 15.18
N SER A 79 15.67 -4.39 16.03
CA SER A 79 16.06 -5.47 16.93
C SER A 79 15.49 -6.77 16.39
N GLU A 80 16.38 -7.69 16.01
CA GLU A 80 16.00 -9.02 15.55
C GLU A 80 15.28 -9.80 16.65
N TYR A 81 15.72 -9.66 17.91
CA TYR A 81 15.08 -10.31 19.05
C TYR A 81 13.62 -9.85 19.23
N ALA A 82 13.39 -8.53 19.27
CA ALA A 82 12.04 -7.98 19.41
C ALA A 82 11.15 -8.35 18.21
N TYR A 83 11.73 -8.42 17.01
CA TYR A 83 11.00 -8.87 15.81
C TYR A 83 10.61 -10.35 15.93
N LYS A 84 11.52 -11.22 16.36
CA LYS A 84 11.23 -12.65 16.59
C LYS A 84 10.14 -12.86 17.64
N GLU A 85 10.23 -12.13 18.75
CA GLU A 85 9.24 -12.16 19.83
C GLU A 85 7.86 -11.68 19.35
N GLN A 86 7.80 -10.55 18.63
CA GLN A 86 6.55 -10.01 18.09
C GLN A 86 5.81 -11.00 17.18
N PHE A 87 6.55 -11.73 16.33
CA PHE A 87 5.96 -12.71 15.41
C PHE A 87 5.87 -14.13 15.99
N GLY A 88 6.37 -14.36 17.21
CA GLY A 88 6.40 -15.68 17.83
C GLY A 88 7.27 -16.70 17.08
N ILE A 89 8.33 -16.25 16.42
CA ILE A 89 9.22 -17.10 15.60
C ILE A 89 10.56 -17.35 16.29
N ARG A 90 11.09 -18.57 16.19
CA ARG A 90 12.38 -18.93 16.81
C ARG A 90 13.58 -18.38 16.04
N ARG A 91 13.51 -18.37 14.71
CA ARG A 91 14.59 -17.94 13.81
C ARG A 91 14.00 -17.18 12.63
N LEU A 92 14.76 -16.20 12.14
CA LEU A 92 14.54 -15.68 10.81
C LEU A 92 15.01 -16.72 9.80
N ARG A 93 14.49 -16.64 8.58
CA ARG A 93 14.78 -17.66 7.57
C ARG A 93 16.26 -17.71 7.19
N PHE A 94 16.94 -16.56 7.23
CA PHE A 94 18.35 -16.44 6.87
C PHE A 94 19.11 -15.71 7.97
N GLU A 95 20.33 -16.16 8.22
CA GLU A 95 21.30 -15.51 9.10
C GLU A 95 22.06 -14.45 8.30
N LEU A 96 21.33 -13.39 7.96
CA LEU A 96 21.86 -12.24 7.22
C LEU A 96 22.20 -11.10 8.18
N THR A 97 23.00 -10.15 7.71
CA THR A 97 23.21 -8.92 8.46
C THR A 97 21.90 -8.15 8.60
N LYS A 98 21.80 -7.29 9.63
CA LYS A 98 20.65 -6.40 9.85
C LYS A 98 20.27 -5.65 8.57
N ALA A 99 21.26 -5.12 7.86
CA ALA A 99 21.03 -4.31 6.66
C ALA A 99 20.42 -5.14 5.52
N GLU A 100 20.96 -6.34 5.27
CA GLU A 100 20.44 -7.24 4.23
C GLU A 100 19.01 -7.73 4.53
N LEU A 101 18.70 -8.02 5.80
CA LEU A 101 17.33 -8.39 6.21
C LEU A 101 16.33 -7.27 5.88
N LEU A 102 16.68 -6.03 6.21
CA LEU A 102 15.85 -4.87 5.95
C LEU A 102 15.77 -4.53 4.46
N HIS A 103 16.88 -4.68 3.74
CA HIS A 103 16.94 -4.52 2.29
C HIS A 103 16.01 -5.51 1.57
N ASN A 104 16.07 -6.79 1.93
CA ASN A 104 15.16 -7.80 1.39
C ASN A 104 13.69 -7.49 1.70
N ARG A 105 13.40 -6.98 2.89
CA ARG A 105 12.04 -6.62 3.28
C ARG A 105 11.51 -5.40 2.54
N TRP A 106 12.32 -4.36 2.38
CA TRP A 106 11.89 -3.07 1.83
C TRP A 106 12.13 -2.99 0.33
N CYS A 107 13.34 -3.22 -0.12
CA CYS A 107 13.78 -2.92 -1.48
C CYS A 107 13.63 -4.09 -2.47
N GLN A 108 13.25 -5.29 -2.02
CA GLN A 108 13.08 -6.47 -2.88
C GLN A 108 11.61 -6.87 -3.06
N SER A 109 11.32 -7.47 -4.22
CA SER A 109 10.04 -8.12 -4.52
C SER A 109 10.01 -9.48 -3.84
N THR A 110 8.91 -9.79 -3.16
CA THR A 110 8.75 -11.06 -2.43
C THR A 110 7.55 -11.81 -2.94
N MET A 111 7.67 -13.14 -3.04
CA MET A 111 6.54 -14.02 -3.34
C MET A 111 6.10 -14.77 -2.08
N SER A 112 4.80 -14.92 -1.90
CA SER A 112 4.22 -15.74 -0.83
C SER A 112 3.16 -16.67 -1.40
N MET A 113 3.23 -17.94 -1.03
CA MET A 113 2.23 -18.94 -1.39
C MET A 113 1.17 -19.02 -0.28
N HIS A 114 -0.10 -18.96 -0.66
CA HIS A 114 -1.23 -18.88 0.28
C HIS A 114 -1.96 -20.20 0.44
N GLY A 115 -1.93 -21.06 -0.58
CA GLY A 115 -2.56 -22.37 -0.53
C GLY A 115 -2.90 -22.91 -1.91
N ILE A 116 -3.49 -24.10 -1.93
CA ILE A 116 -3.94 -24.79 -3.15
C ILE A 116 -5.42 -25.12 -2.97
N GLU A 117 -6.23 -24.67 -3.91
CA GLU A 117 -7.66 -24.96 -4.01
C GLU A 117 -7.90 -26.14 -4.95
N GLY A 118 -8.96 -26.92 -4.70
CA GLY A 118 -9.32 -28.10 -5.50
C GLY A 118 -8.70 -29.41 -5.01
N CYS A 119 -7.84 -29.36 -3.99
CA CYS A 119 -7.27 -30.54 -3.34
C CYS A 119 -7.99 -30.90 -2.03
N TYR A 120 -7.68 -32.09 -1.50
CA TYR A 120 -8.15 -32.51 -0.18
C TYR A 120 -7.46 -31.71 0.92
N SER A 121 -8.23 -30.91 1.66
CA SER A 121 -7.72 -30.02 2.73
C SER A 121 -8.22 -30.37 4.14
N ARG A 122 -9.06 -31.41 4.26
CA ARG A 122 -9.62 -31.84 5.55
C ARG A 122 -8.61 -32.71 6.31
N LYS A 123 -8.81 -32.83 7.64
CA LYS A 123 -8.03 -33.76 8.47
C LYS A 123 -8.32 -35.20 8.05
N GLY A 124 -7.27 -35.99 7.85
CA GLY A 124 -7.37 -37.40 7.44
C GLY A 124 -6.53 -37.67 6.20
N SER A 125 -6.77 -38.82 5.58
CA SER A 125 -6.18 -39.20 4.29
C SER A 125 -7.27 -39.35 3.23
N SER A 126 -6.94 -39.01 1.99
CA SER A 126 -7.77 -39.28 0.83
C SER A 126 -6.89 -39.80 -0.29
N THR A 127 -7.35 -40.84 -0.96
CA THR A 127 -6.71 -41.40 -2.16
C THR A 127 -7.24 -40.76 -3.44
N ALA A 128 -8.03 -39.68 -3.36
CA ALA A 128 -8.60 -39.01 -4.51
C ALA A 128 -7.58 -38.09 -5.20
N LEU A 129 -7.37 -38.29 -6.50
CA LEU A 129 -6.58 -37.43 -7.37
C LEU A 129 -7.46 -36.32 -7.95
N PRO A 130 -7.14 -35.02 -7.71
CA PRO A 130 -7.97 -33.92 -8.16
C PRO A 130 -7.91 -33.75 -9.68
N MET A 131 -9.05 -33.43 -10.28
CA MET A 131 -9.14 -33.15 -11.73
C MET A 131 -8.50 -31.82 -12.12
N SER A 132 -8.56 -30.86 -11.21
CA SER A 132 -8.08 -29.49 -11.37
C SER A 132 -7.66 -28.96 -10.02
N VAL A 133 -6.57 -28.22 -9.99
CA VAL A 133 -6.07 -27.55 -8.79
C VAL A 133 -5.73 -26.10 -9.13
N MET A 134 -5.88 -25.21 -8.16
CA MET A 134 -5.52 -23.80 -8.29
C MET A 134 -4.59 -23.39 -7.15
N ALA A 135 -3.30 -23.21 -7.44
CA ALA A 135 -2.38 -22.64 -6.45
C ALA A 135 -2.53 -21.12 -6.39
N LYS A 136 -2.68 -20.59 -5.19
CA LYS A 136 -2.81 -19.15 -4.93
C LYS A 136 -1.51 -18.62 -4.36
N PHE A 137 -0.97 -17.60 -4.99
CA PHE A 137 0.23 -16.91 -4.53
C PHE A 137 0.11 -15.41 -4.77
N SER A 138 0.96 -14.63 -4.11
CA SER A 138 1.05 -13.19 -4.33
C SER A 138 2.47 -12.74 -4.50
N ILE A 139 2.66 -11.68 -5.28
CA ILE A 139 3.93 -10.99 -5.41
C ILE A 139 3.76 -9.56 -4.91
N LYS A 140 4.67 -9.14 -4.03
CA LYS A 140 4.85 -7.74 -3.63
C LYS A 140 5.55 -7.00 -4.77
N LEU A 141 4.87 -6.02 -5.34
CA LEU A 141 5.40 -5.22 -6.44
C LEU A 141 6.16 -4.00 -5.91
N LEU A 142 7.30 -3.73 -6.53
CA LEU A 142 8.13 -2.56 -6.30
C LEU A 142 7.84 -1.46 -7.33
N PRO A 143 8.28 -0.21 -7.09
CA PRO A 143 8.18 0.83 -8.10
C PRO A 143 8.72 0.38 -9.46
N ASP A 144 8.07 0.84 -10.52
CA ASP A 144 8.35 0.51 -11.93
C ASP A 144 7.87 -0.88 -12.39
N GLN A 145 7.38 -1.73 -11.48
CA GLN A 145 6.72 -2.99 -11.81
C GLN A 145 5.21 -2.77 -11.95
N THR A 146 4.70 -2.67 -13.18
CA THR A 146 3.23 -2.63 -13.40
C THR A 146 2.63 -4.02 -13.34
N VAL A 147 1.38 -4.12 -12.87
CA VAL A 147 0.66 -5.40 -12.76
C VAL A 147 0.60 -6.12 -14.10
N ASN A 148 0.34 -5.40 -15.19
CA ASN A 148 0.24 -5.99 -16.53
C ASN A 148 1.56 -6.60 -16.99
N LEU A 149 2.69 -5.89 -16.84
CA LEU A 149 4.00 -6.41 -17.20
C LEU A 149 4.36 -7.66 -16.39
N VAL A 150 4.09 -7.61 -15.08
CA VAL A 150 4.36 -8.73 -14.18
C VAL A 150 3.52 -9.95 -14.55
N HIS A 151 2.23 -9.76 -14.88
CA HIS A 151 1.35 -10.83 -15.34
C HIS A 151 1.90 -11.50 -16.60
N THR A 152 2.24 -10.73 -17.62
CA THR A 152 2.78 -11.24 -18.89
C THR A 152 4.07 -12.04 -18.65
N HIS A 153 5.00 -11.50 -17.86
CA HIS A 153 6.26 -12.21 -17.58
C HIS A 153 6.09 -13.48 -16.75
N ILE A 154 5.10 -13.53 -15.86
CA ILE A 154 4.77 -14.76 -15.11
C ILE A 154 4.19 -15.81 -16.05
N GLU A 155 3.26 -15.43 -16.92
CA GLU A 155 2.66 -16.34 -17.91
C GLU A 155 3.73 -16.92 -18.85
N GLU A 156 4.61 -16.08 -19.37
CA GLU A 156 5.73 -16.50 -20.21
C GLU A 156 6.67 -17.45 -19.47
N PHE A 157 7.09 -17.08 -18.25
CA PHE A 157 7.99 -17.92 -17.45
C PHE A 157 7.37 -19.29 -17.14
N LEU A 158 6.10 -19.33 -16.74
CA LEU A 158 5.41 -20.58 -16.42
C LEU A 158 5.19 -21.45 -17.66
N ARG A 159 4.91 -20.85 -18.82
CA ARG A 159 4.81 -21.59 -20.08
C ARG A 159 6.14 -22.26 -20.43
N THR A 160 7.25 -21.53 -20.34
CA THR A 160 8.59 -22.09 -20.57
C THR A 160 8.90 -23.22 -19.58
N LYS A 161 8.56 -23.05 -18.29
CA LYS A 161 8.75 -24.09 -17.28
C LYS A 161 7.87 -25.33 -17.50
N CYS A 162 6.64 -25.16 -17.99
CA CYS A 162 5.79 -26.28 -18.40
C CYS A 162 6.42 -27.10 -19.53
N GLU A 163 7.06 -26.45 -20.50
CA GLU A 163 7.76 -27.13 -21.60
C GLU A 163 9.01 -27.87 -21.10
N GLU A 164 9.83 -27.25 -20.26
CA GLU A 164 11.01 -27.87 -19.64
C GLU A 164 10.64 -29.10 -18.79
N LEU A 165 9.56 -29.01 -18.01
CA LEU A 165 9.06 -30.09 -17.16
C LEU A 165 8.22 -31.12 -17.93
N GLN A 166 7.99 -30.90 -19.23
CA GLN A 166 7.17 -31.76 -20.10
C GLN A 166 5.75 -32.03 -19.53
N THR A 167 5.18 -31.05 -18.85
CA THR A 167 3.82 -31.17 -18.27
C THR A 167 2.79 -31.22 -19.40
N ARG A 168 1.87 -32.19 -19.35
CA ARG A 168 0.76 -32.31 -20.33
C ARG A 168 -0.59 -31.82 -19.82
N THR A 169 -0.63 -31.31 -18.60
CA THR A 169 -1.81 -30.67 -18.02
C THR A 169 -2.00 -29.27 -18.60
N THR A 170 -3.25 -28.81 -18.62
CA THR A 170 -3.58 -27.49 -19.15
C THR A 170 -3.31 -26.42 -18.09
N LEU A 171 -2.39 -25.51 -18.39
CA LEU A 171 -2.05 -24.34 -17.59
C LEU A 171 -2.97 -23.16 -17.90
N LYS A 172 -3.51 -22.51 -16.87
CA LYS A 172 -4.11 -21.17 -16.93
C LYS A 172 -3.65 -20.33 -15.75
N VAL A 173 -3.24 -19.09 -16.03
CA VAL A 173 -2.89 -18.11 -15.00
C VAL A 173 -4.03 -17.11 -14.89
N HIS A 174 -4.48 -16.86 -13.66
CA HIS A 174 -5.55 -15.92 -13.36
C HIS A 174 -5.04 -14.81 -12.46
N LEU A 175 -5.34 -13.56 -12.80
CA LEU A 175 -5.14 -12.43 -11.91
C LEU A 175 -6.37 -12.27 -10.99
N LEU A 176 -6.21 -12.58 -9.71
CA LEU A 176 -7.30 -12.58 -8.73
C LEU A 176 -7.58 -11.19 -8.16
N ASP A 177 -6.52 -10.50 -7.72
CA ASP A 177 -6.57 -9.15 -7.18
C ASP A 177 -5.24 -8.44 -7.44
N SER A 178 -5.28 -7.13 -7.64
CA SER A 178 -4.06 -6.39 -7.95
C SER A 178 -4.16 -4.89 -7.69
N CYS A 179 -3.01 -4.30 -7.37
CA CYS A 179 -2.83 -2.88 -7.28
C CYS A 179 -1.42 -2.49 -7.73
N ASP A 180 -1.33 -1.51 -8.61
CA ASP A 180 -0.04 -1.01 -9.07
C ASP A 180 0.73 -0.30 -7.93
N PRO A 181 2.05 -0.43 -7.90
CA PRO A 181 2.90 0.34 -7.00
C PRO A 181 2.81 1.83 -7.34
N SER A 182 3.09 2.67 -6.35
CA SER A 182 2.98 4.11 -6.50
C SER A 182 4.22 4.83 -6.01
N LEU A 183 4.94 5.49 -6.91
CA LEU A 183 5.83 6.58 -6.54
C LEU A 183 5.02 7.87 -6.38
N TRP A 184 5.09 8.50 -5.21
CA TRP A 184 4.47 9.80 -4.98
C TRP A 184 5.50 10.93 -4.82
N GLY A 185 6.76 10.60 -4.53
CA GLY A 185 7.85 11.57 -4.43
C GLY A 185 8.30 12.21 -5.74
N LEU A 186 7.76 11.83 -6.90
CA LEU A 186 8.13 12.39 -8.21
C LEU A 186 7.73 13.87 -8.35
N ASP A 187 6.59 14.29 -7.78
CA ASP A 187 6.22 15.72 -7.83
C ASP A 187 6.94 16.44 -6.67
N ALA A 188 8.11 16.96 -7.01
CA ALA A 188 9.01 17.67 -6.10
C ALA A 188 8.31 18.76 -5.27
N ARG A 189 7.16 19.28 -5.70
CA ARG A 189 6.45 20.36 -4.98
C ARG A 189 5.82 19.86 -3.68
N TYR A 190 5.15 18.71 -3.73
CA TYR A 190 4.46 18.15 -2.56
C TYR A 190 5.44 17.52 -1.58
N SER A 191 6.47 16.83 -2.08
CA SER A 191 7.53 16.29 -1.23
C SER A 191 8.33 17.41 -0.56
N LYS A 192 8.69 18.49 -1.27
CA LYS A 192 9.36 19.66 -0.66
C LYS A 192 8.50 20.35 0.40
N ALA A 193 7.20 20.50 0.17
CA ALA A 193 6.27 21.06 1.16
C ALA A 193 6.27 20.22 2.45
N LEU A 194 6.23 18.89 2.34
CA LEU A 194 6.31 17.99 3.47
C LEU A 194 7.68 18.06 4.18
N VAL A 195 8.78 18.03 3.43
CA VAL A 195 10.14 18.17 3.96
C VAL A 195 10.27 19.45 4.78
N ARG A 196 9.83 20.60 4.25
CA ARG A 196 9.86 21.89 4.97
C ARG A 196 9.03 21.87 6.25
N SER A 197 7.85 21.25 6.22
CA SER A 197 7.01 21.10 7.41
C SER A 197 7.69 20.24 8.48
N ILE A 198 8.27 19.11 8.08
CA ILE A 198 9.04 18.22 8.98
C ILE A 198 10.23 18.97 9.57
N SER A 199 11.03 19.65 8.75
CA SER A 199 12.21 20.40 9.21
C SER A 199 11.87 21.51 10.18
N ARG A 200 10.71 22.17 10.04
CA ARG A 200 10.26 23.17 11.02
C ARG A 200 9.86 22.57 12.37
N VAL A 201 9.20 21.41 12.37
CA VAL A 201 8.67 20.80 13.59
C VAL A 201 9.73 19.99 14.34
N TYR A 202 10.54 19.23 13.60
CA TYR A 202 11.55 18.32 14.14
C TYR A 202 12.95 18.91 14.15
N GLN A 203 13.17 20.08 13.52
CA GLN A 203 14.48 20.74 13.42
C GLN A 203 15.56 19.85 12.79
N LEU A 204 15.13 18.97 11.87
CA LEU A 204 15.94 17.98 11.19
C LEU A 204 15.53 17.90 9.73
N GLU A 205 16.50 17.70 8.83
CA GLU A 205 16.18 17.39 7.44
C GLU A 205 15.84 15.89 7.29
N PRO A 206 14.64 15.54 6.79
CA PRO A 206 14.27 14.15 6.59
C PRO A 206 14.90 13.58 5.31
N ASP A 207 15.58 12.44 5.43
CA ASP A 207 16.05 11.70 4.25
C ASP A 207 14.89 11.09 3.48
N LEU A 208 14.90 11.22 2.16
CA LEU A 208 13.93 10.63 1.25
C LEU A 208 14.54 9.43 0.55
N SER A 209 13.82 8.31 0.51
CA SER A 209 14.18 7.17 -0.33
C SER A 209 13.04 6.81 -1.27
N MET A 210 13.38 6.46 -2.50
CA MET A 210 12.43 5.98 -3.50
C MET A 210 12.40 4.45 -3.56
N ASN A 211 13.49 3.77 -3.21
CA ASN A 211 13.57 2.31 -3.27
C ASN A 211 13.05 1.64 -2.00
N ILE A 212 13.20 2.29 -0.84
CA ILE A 212 12.60 1.82 0.41
C ILE A 212 11.10 2.08 0.32
N VAL A 213 10.33 1.01 0.16
CA VAL A 213 8.88 1.07 -0.01
C VAL A 213 8.11 0.94 1.30
N THR A 214 6.93 1.54 1.34
CA THR A 214 5.95 1.33 2.40
C THR A 214 4.77 0.53 1.87
N CYS A 215 4.28 -0.44 2.65
CA CYS A 215 3.07 -1.17 2.31
C CYS A 215 1.85 -0.48 2.94
N LEU A 216 1.06 0.23 2.13
CA LEU A 216 -0.21 0.81 2.54
C LEU A 216 -1.24 0.65 1.42
N PRO A 217 -1.95 -0.49 1.35
CA PRO A 217 -2.82 -0.83 0.23
C PRO A 217 -3.85 0.23 -0.14
N ILE A 218 -4.48 0.82 0.88
CA ILE A 218 -5.52 1.84 0.71
C ILE A 218 -5.01 3.08 -0.03
N ALA A 219 -3.74 3.44 0.15
CA ALA A 219 -3.15 4.59 -0.52
C ALA A 219 -3.01 4.31 -2.02
N SER A 220 -2.46 3.17 -2.42
CA SER A 220 -2.36 2.80 -3.84
C SER A 220 -3.75 2.79 -4.52
N THR A 221 -4.77 2.28 -3.83
CA THR A 221 -6.17 2.32 -4.29
C THR A 221 -6.72 3.75 -4.43
N PHE A 222 -6.50 4.64 -3.44
CA PHE A 222 -6.93 6.04 -3.54
C PHE A 222 -6.28 6.77 -4.71
N LYS A 223 -5.01 6.47 -5.02
CA LYS A 223 -4.32 7.08 -6.15
C LYS A 223 -4.96 6.65 -7.47
N LYS A 224 -5.28 5.36 -7.60
CA LYS A 224 -5.97 4.79 -8.76
C LYS A 224 -7.34 5.44 -8.97
N ILE A 225 -8.11 5.64 -7.90
CA ILE A 225 -9.47 6.22 -7.99
C ILE A 225 -9.42 7.73 -8.27
N THR A 226 -8.56 8.47 -7.56
CA THR A 226 -8.58 9.94 -7.60
C THR A 226 -7.70 10.53 -8.71
N GLY A 227 -6.69 9.77 -9.17
CA GLY A 227 -5.64 10.27 -10.06
C GLY A 227 -4.80 11.39 -9.44
N LYS A 228 -4.86 11.57 -8.11
CA LYS A 228 -4.15 12.63 -7.39
C LYS A 228 -2.90 12.07 -6.67
N PRO A 229 -1.87 12.92 -6.48
CA PRO A 229 -0.72 12.54 -5.68
C PRO A 229 -1.14 12.30 -4.24
N ILE A 230 -0.54 11.30 -3.60
CA ILE A 230 -0.76 10.97 -2.20
C ILE A 230 0.47 11.35 -1.42
N ILE A 231 0.27 12.05 -0.31
CA ILE A 231 1.34 12.37 0.63
C ILE A 231 1.17 11.45 1.84
N LEU A 232 2.21 10.70 2.15
CA LEU A 232 2.25 9.91 3.39
C LEU A 232 2.96 10.73 4.44
N MET A 233 2.22 11.11 5.48
CA MET A 233 2.78 11.79 6.64
C MET A 233 3.04 10.76 7.74
N PRO A 234 4.28 10.55 8.19
CA PRO A 234 4.55 9.67 9.31
C PRO A 234 3.90 10.24 10.57
N TYR A 235 3.20 9.39 11.31
CA TYR A 235 2.47 9.77 12.52
C TYR A 235 2.94 9.01 13.76
N ALA A 236 3.17 7.71 13.63
CA ALA A 236 3.61 6.88 14.74
C ALA A 236 5.14 6.73 14.76
N HIS A 237 5.70 6.64 15.96
CA HIS A 237 7.06 6.16 16.16
C HIS A 237 7.08 4.62 16.12
N ARG A 238 8.22 4.00 15.77
CA ARG A 238 8.33 2.54 15.77
C ARG A 238 8.11 1.91 17.15
N MET A 239 8.34 2.68 18.21
CA MET A 239 8.19 2.28 19.62
C MET A 239 6.76 2.45 20.15
N ASP A 240 5.81 2.86 19.30
CA ASP A 240 4.40 3.01 19.69
C ASP A 240 3.66 1.64 19.72
N TYR A 241 4.37 0.53 19.41
CA TYR A 241 3.91 -0.86 19.45
C TYR A 241 2.48 -1.08 18.91
N SER A 242 2.25 -0.71 17.66
CA SER A 242 0.94 -0.86 17.02
C SER A 242 0.45 -2.32 16.99
N HIS A 243 -0.85 -2.51 17.25
CA HIS A 243 -1.53 -3.81 17.30
C HIS A 243 -1.07 -4.73 18.44
N VAL A 244 -0.49 -4.17 19.50
CA VAL A 244 -0.07 -4.90 20.71
C VAL A 244 -0.80 -4.34 21.94
N VAL A 245 -0.87 -5.14 23.00
CA VAL A 245 -1.37 -4.69 24.31
C VAL A 245 -0.54 -3.48 24.78
N ASN A 246 -1.22 -2.46 25.30
CA ASN A 246 -0.63 -1.16 25.69
C ASN A 246 -0.06 -0.30 24.54
N GLU A 247 -0.62 -0.43 23.33
CA GLU A 247 -0.38 0.52 22.24
C GLU A 247 -0.65 1.97 22.71
N SER A 248 0.34 2.85 22.52
CA SER A 248 0.24 4.25 22.93
C SER A 248 1.14 5.14 22.09
N ILE A 249 0.76 6.42 21.98
CA ILE A 249 1.56 7.45 21.32
C ILE A 249 2.02 8.45 22.38
N PRO A 250 3.33 8.75 22.49
CA PRO A 250 3.82 9.74 23.43
C PRO A 250 3.16 11.11 23.22
N LYS A 251 2.76 11.77 24.32
CA LYS A 251 2.12 13.10 24.28
C LYS A 251 2.92 14.11 23.45
N GLN A 252 4.24 14.08 23.55
CA GLN A 252 5.12 14.97 22.77
C GLN A 252 5.04 14.68 21.26
N CYS A 253 5.01 13.40 20.86
CA CYS A 253 4.83 13.00 19.47
C CYS A 253 3.46 13.45 18.95
N PHE A 254 2.40 13.23 19.73
CA PHE A 254 1.05 13.70 19.37
C PHE A 254 0.99 15.22 19.14
N LEU A 255 1.56 16.01 20.04
CA LEU A 255 1.63 17.47 19.90
C LEU A 255 2.48 17.92 18.69
N ARG A 256 3.58 17.23 18.41
CA ARG A 256 4.40 17.48 17.21
C ARG A 256 3.64 17.13 15.94
N ASN A 257 2.90 16.03 15.92
CA ASN A 257 2.10 15.62 14.77
C ASN A 257 1.00 16.64 14.45
N ILE A 258 0.35 17.23 15.47
CA ILE A 258 -0.60 18.33 15.26
C ILE A 258 0.09 19.51 14.55
N LYS A 259 1.27 19.91 15.01
CA LYS A 259 2.06 20.98 14.37
C LYS A 259 2.50 20.60 12.95
N LEU A 260 2.81 19.33 12.71
CA LEU A 260 3.20 18.84 11.39
C LEU A 260 2.02 18.87 10.41
N CYS A 261 0.85 18.42 10.84
CA CYS A 261 -0.39 18.51 10.04
C CYS A 261 -0.71 19.96 9.66
N THR A 262 -0.69 20.88 10.63
CA THR A 262 -1.01 22.29 10.38
C THR A 262 0.07 22.95 9.52
N GLY A 263 1.34 22.66 9.77
CA GLY A 263 2.47 23.13 8.96
C GLY A 263 2.41 22.62 7.53
N LEU A 264 2.00 21.36 7.32
CA LEU A 264 1.83 20.78 5.99
C LEU A 264 0.70 21.47 5.24
N MET A 265 -0.46 21.67 5.89
CA MET A 265 -1.58 22.38 5.26
C MET A 265 -1.21 23.83 4.88
N HIS A 266 -0.40 24.49 5.71
CA HIS A 266 0.14 25.81 5.39
C HIS A 266 1.11 25.78 4.20
N GLU A 267 2.09 24.87 4.18
CA GLU A 267 3.00 24.75 3.04
C GLU A 267 2.28 24.39 1.73
N LEU A 268 1.26 23.54 1.82
CA LEU A 268 0.42 23.18 0.67
C LEU A 268 -0.40 24.36 0.14
N SER A 269 -0.86 25.27 1.01
CA SER A 269 -1.60 26.47 0.58
C SER A 269 -0.71 27.52 -0.08
N LEU A 270 0.60 27.49 0.19
CA LEU A 270 1.60 28.34 -0.48
C LEU A 270 2.00 27.81 -1.87
N LEU A 271 1.66 26.55 -2.20
CA LEU A 271 1.97 26.00 -3.51
C LEU A 271 1.11 26.69 -4.59
N PRO A 272 1.72 27.09 -5.72
CA PRO A 272 0.96 27.69 -6.81
C PRO A 272 -0.02 26.66 -7.38
N ALA A 273 -1.27 27.07 -7.57
CA ALA A 273 -2.27 26.24 -8.23
C ALA A 273 -1.80 25.93 -9.67
N ARG A 274 -1.92 24.68 -10.11
CA ARG A 274 -1.75 24.37 -11.55
C ARG A 274 -2.85 25.11 -12.31
N CYS A 275 -2.49 26.08 -13.16
CA CYS A 275 -3.46 26.69 -14.06
C CYS A 275 -4.09 25.58 -14.90
N LYS A 276 -5.41 25.67 -15.14
CA LYS A 276 -6.09 24.81 -16.12
C LYS A 276 -5.74 25.16 -17.57
N CYS A 277 -4.99 26.24 -17.77
CA CYS A 277 -4.61 26.76 -19.06
C CYS A 277 -3.26 26.17 -19.50
N ASP A 278 -3.19 25.69 -20.75
CA ASP A 278 -1.96 25.19 -21.40
C ASP A 278 -0.97 26.31 -21.74
N VAL A 279 -1.33 27.57 -21.43
CA VAL A 279 -0.52 28.75 -21.69
C VAL A 279 0.52 28.95 -20.59
N ILE A 280 1.76 28.60 -20.93
CA ILE A 280 3.05 29.01 -20.35
C ILE A 280 3.00 29.26 -18.82
N PHE A 281 3.38 28.23 -18.06
CA PHE A 281 3.58 28.26 -16.61
C PHE A 281 4.40 29.47 -16.10
N GLU A 282 5.34 29.99 -16.89
CA GLU A 282 6.14 31.17 -16.56
C GLU A 282 5.36 32.49 -16.62
N TYR A 283 4.41 32.65 -17.55
CA TYR A 283 3.72 33.93 -17.77
C TYR A 283 2.77 34.26 -16.62
N CYS A 284 2.04 33.26 -16.11
CA CYS A 284 1.11 33.42 -14.99
C CYS A 284 1.84 33.69 -13.65
N ASN A 285 3.02 33.09 -13.45
CA ASN A 285 3.84 33.33 -12.25
C ASN A 285 4.59 34.68 -12.30
N ARG A 286 4.93 35.22 -13.48
CA ARG A 286 5.54 36.55 -13.60
C ARG A 286 4.62 37.68 -13.14
N GLN A 287 3.32 37.60 -13.40
CA GLN A 287 2.37 38.57 -12.84
C GLN A 287 2.26 38.44 -11.30
N GLY A 288 2.34 37.23 -10.77
CA GLY A 288 2.41 37.00 -9.31
C GLY A 288 3.66 37.61 -8.67
N ILE A 289 4.81 37.62 -9.35
CA ILE A 289 6.03 38.29 -8.89
C ILE A 289 5.85 39.82 -8.86
N ALA A 290 5.19 40.41 -9.87
CA ALA A 290 4.88 41.84 -9.89
C ALA A 290 3.89 42.25 -8.77
N GLU A 291 2.99 41.36 -8.34
CA GLU A 291 2.14 41.58 -7.16
C GLU A 291 2.88 41.35 -5.83
N MET A 292 3.86 40.45 -5.78
CA MET A 292 4.74 40.22 -4.61
C MET A 292 5.75 41.34 -4.37
N LEU A 293 6.06 42.13 -5.42
CA LEU A 293 6.89 43.33 -5.34
C LEU A 293 6.10 44.58 -4.92
N LYS A 294 4.76 44.53 -4.86
CA LYS A 294 3.99 45.58 -4.21
C LYS A 294 4.24 45.47 -2.71
N PRO A 295 4.57 46.58 -2.01
CA PRO A 295 4.69 46.54 -0.56
C PRO A 295 3.39 45.95 0.02
N PRO A 296 3.47 45.11 1.07
CA PRO A 296 2.28 44.46 1.60
C PRO A 296 1.33 45.55 2.06
N THR A 297 0.28 45.82 1.28
CA THR A 297 -0.89 46.49 1.82
C THR A 297 -1.34 45.60 2.95
N GLN A 298 -1.26 46.10 4.19
CA GLN A 298 -1.85 45.47 5.35
C GLN A 298 -3.34 45.30 5.06
N LYS A 299 -3.71 44.22 4.39
CA LYS A 299 -5.04 43.68 4.49
C LYS A 299 -5.08 43.17 5.92
N THR A 300 -5.65 43.99 6.80
CA THR A 300 -6.14 43.53 8.08
C THR A 300 -7.01 42.32 7.77
N LEU A 301 -6.46 41.13 7.96
CA LEU A 301 -7.26 39.92 8.07
C LEU A 301 -8.17 40.21 9.24
N HIS A 302 -9.42 40.61 8.96
CA HIS A 302 -10.44 40.72 9.99
C HIS A 302 -10.39 39.39 10.74
N LYS A 303 -9.90 39.42 11.98
CA LYS A 303 -9.98 38.26 12.86
C LYS A 303 -11.48 37.91 12.90
N PRO A 304 -11.93 36.79 12.31
CA PRO A 304 -13.31 36.40 12.51
C PRO A 304 -13.48 36.25 14.01
N SER A 305 -14.47 36.94 14.59
CA SER A 305 -14.65 36.90 16.03
C SER A 305 -14.82 35.44 16.44
N ILE A 306 -14.02 34.98 17.40
CA ILE A 306 -14.03 33.59 17.90
C ILE A 306 -15.47 33.19 18.29
N PHE A 307 -16.29 34.16 18.73
CA PHE A 307 -17.69 33.97 19.07
C PHE A 307 -18.64 33.76 17.89
N ALA A 308 -18.35 34.28 16.68
CA ALA A 308 -19.24 34.13 15.52
C ALA A 308 -19.28 32.70 14.96
N HIS A 309 -18.22 31.91 15.15
CA HIS A 309 -18.19 30.50 14.73
C HIS A 309 -18.58 29.52 15.84
N ILE A 310 -18.33 29.83 17.11
CA ILE A 310 -18.77 28.98 18.23
C ILE A 310 -20.31 28.86 18.29
N ARG A 311 -21.07 29.88 17.84
CA ARG A 311 -22.54 29.78 17.78
C ARG A 311 -23.05 28.87 16.65
N ARG A 312 -22.28 28.64 15.57
CA ARG A 312 -22.69 27.77 14.46
C ARG A 312 -22.34 26.29 14.67
N THR A 313 -21.34 25.98 15.49
CA THR A 313 -20.93 24.60 15.81
C THR A 313 -21.49 24.07 17.13
N LYS A 314 -22.34 24.85 17.82
CA LYS A 314 -23.04 24.43 19.05
C LYS A 314 -24.37 23.69 18.81
N SER A 315 -24.62 23.14 17.63
CA SER A 315 -25.64 22.09 17.49
C SER A 315 -25.05 20.77 17.99
N VAL A 316 -24.92 20.63 19.30
CA VAL A 316 -24.69 19.31 19.91
C VAL A 316 -25.93 18.48 19.58
N MET A 317 -25.78 17.37 18.84
CA MET A 317 -26.90 16.45 18.62
C MET A 317 -27.43 16.00 19.99
N PRO A 318 -28.76 16.07 20.23
CA PRO A 318 -29.38 15.51 21.42
C PRO A 318 -28.93 14.06 21.61
N ARG A 319 -28.75 13.61 22.86
CA ARG A 319 -28.25 12.26 23.18
C ARG A 319 -28.97 11.14 22.43
N ASP A 320 -30.26 11.32 22.17
CA ASP A 320 -31.13 10.34 21.49
C ASP A 320 -30.86 10.21 19.98
N GLN A 321 -30.03 11.10 19.41
CA GLN A 321 -29.65 11.09 18.00
C GLN A 321 -28.17 10.80 17.79
N GLN A 322 -27.40 10.64 18.87
CA GLN A 322 -26.00 10.22 18.79
C GLN A 322 -25.95 8.73 18.45
N PRO A 323 -25.05 8.27 17.56
CA PRO A 323 -25.00 6.88 17.14
C PRO A 323 -24.52 6.01 18.32
N GLY A 324 -25.47 5.40 19.03
CA GLY A 324 -25.26 4.21 19.85
C GLY A 324 -25.62 2.94 19.06
N PRO A 325 -25.40 1.74 19.60
CA PRO A 325 -25.87 0.51 18.96
C PRO A 325 -27.40 0.57 18.82
N GLU A 326 -27.89 0.70 17.57
CA GLU A 326 -29.33 0.79 17.26
C GLU A 326 -30.04 -0.50 17.70
N THR A 327 -31.07 -0.37 18.53
CA THR A 327 -31.86 -1.49 19.07
C THR A 327 -33.00 -1.95 18.15
N ASP A 328 -33.24 -1.26 17.04
CA ASP A 328 -34.44 -1.47 16.21
C ASP A 328 -34.08 -1.88 14.75
N PRO A 329 -34.26 -3.15 14.36
CA PRO A 329 -33.73 -3.70 13.10
C PRO A 329 -34.38 -3.17 11.81
N ASN A 330 -35.48 -2.41 11.91
CA ASN A 330 -36.23 -1.92 10.74
C ASN A 330 -35.87 -0.50 10.26
N LYS A 331 -34.96 0.21 10.94
CA LYS A 331 -34.54 1.58 10.57
C LYS A 331 -33.07 1.66 10.13
N ARG A 332 -32.66 0.88 9.13
CA ARG A 332 -31.33 1.05 8.52
C ARG A 332 -31.26 2.32 7.66
N LYS A 333 -30.68 3.40 8.19
CA LYS A 333 -30.26 4.55 7.37
C LYS A 333 -29.02 4.17 6.55
N GLN A 334 -28.97 4.56 5.27
CA GLN A 334 -27.85 4.25 4.40
C GLN A 334 -26.64 5.14 4.72
N LEU A 335 -25.41 4.61 4.54
CA LEU A 335 -24.14 5.30 4.83
C LEU A 335 -24.04 6.70 4.17
N LYS A 336 -24.73 6.87 3.02
CA LYS A 336 -24.80 8.11 2.25
C LYS A 336 -25.47 9.26 3.02
N ASP A 337 -26.44 8.94 3.89
CA ASP A 337 -27.15 9.94 4.70
C ASP A 337 -26.27 10.52 5.81
N TRP A 338 -25.28 9.75 6.28
CA TRP A 338 -24.33 10.17 7.30
C TRP A 338 -23.24 11.08 6.76
N LEU A 339 -22.70 10.76 5.58
CA LEU A 339 -21.58 11.51 4.98
C LEU A 339 -21.95 12.94 4.55
N CYS A 340 -23.23 13.21 4.27
CA CYS A 340 -23.70 14.51 3.78
C CYS A 340 -24.24 15.46 4.86
N ALA A 341 -24.35 15.02 6.12
CA ALA A 341 -24.98 15.79 7.19
C ALA A 341 -24.33 17.16 7.48
N PRO A 342 -22.98 17.32 7.48
CA PRO A 342 -22.35 18.63 7.76
C PRO A 342 -22.42 19.62 6.58
N PHE A 343 -22.83 19.16 5.39
CA PHE A 343 -22.78 19.94 4.14
C PHE A 343 -24.14 20.34 3.59
N ARG A 344 -25.25 19.97 4.25
CA ARG A 344 -26.58 20.48 3.90
C ARG A 344 -26.69 21.95 4.29
N ARG A 345 -26.47 22.86 3.33
CA ARG A 345 -26.93 24.24 3.44
C ARG A 345 -28.45 24.22 3.64
N ASN A 346 -28.94 24.86 4.69
CA ASN A 346 -30.37 25.18 4.82
C ASN A 346 -30.79 25.91 3.54
N ARG A 347 -31.66 25.28 2.75
CA ARG A 347 -32.39 26.00 1.70
C ARG A 347 -33.16 27.10 2.40
N MET A 348 -32.81 28.36 2.12
CA MET A 348 -33.60 29.49 2.57
C MET A 348 -35.02 29.29 2.06
N SER A 349 -35.98 29.30 2.97
CA SER A 349 -37.40 29.38 2.64
C SER A 349 -37.64 30.69 1.88
N THR A 350 -38.05 30.59 0.63
CA THR A 350 -38.60 31.73 -0.12
C THR A 350 -39.89 32.19 0.58
N PRO A 351 -40.04 33.48 0.92
CA PRO A 351 -41.30 33.96 1.47
C PRO A 351 -42.38 33.96 0.38
N LYS A 352 -43.60 33.55 0.75
CA LYS A 352 -44.83 33.86 0.01
C LYS A 352 -45.35 35.21 0.46
#